data_AF-A0A439RF72-F1
#
_entry.id   AF-A0A439RF72-F1
#
_cell.length_a   1.000
_cell.length_b   1.000
_cell.length_c   1.000
_cell.angle_alpha   90.00
_cell.angle_beta   90.00
_cell.angle_gamma   90.00
#
_symmetry.space_group_name_H-M   'P 1'
#
loop_
_entity.id
_entity.type
_entity.pdbx_description
1 polymer ?
#
loop_
_entity_poly.entity_id
_entity_poly.type
_entity_poly.pdbx_seq_one_letter_code
_entity_poly.pdbx_strand_id
1 'polypeptide(L)'
;MQKHAALPRLMCDHCHYHEPVLEITPDLVGMRCPVCEEEMLSIADYKAWRRLMFWRRIQVALAWLFCDHRNFSVNTVDGSIEWKKVD
;
A
#
# COMPACT_ATOMS: atom_id res chain seq x y z
N MET A 1 11.22 -18.51 8.17
CA MET A 1 10.47 -18.34 6.91
C MET A 1 10.57 -16.87 6.51
N GLN A 2 11.36 -16.55 5.48
CA GLN A 2 11.46 -15.18 4.96
C GLN A 2 10.13 -14.84 4.28
N LYS A 3 9.34 -13.94 4.89
CA LYS A 3 8.13 -13.39 4.28
C LYS A 3 8.59 -12.41 3.20
N HIS A 4 8.56 -12.82 1.94
CA HIS A 4 8.72 -11.89 0.83
C HIS A 4 7.57 -10.88 0.90
N ALA A 5 7.90 -9.61 1.13
CA ALA A 5 6.91 -8.53 1.09
C ALA A 5 6.18 -8.61 -0.26
N ALA A 6 4.85 -8.78 -0.24
CA ALA A 6 4.07 -8.81 -1.46
C ALA A 6 4.24 -7.46 -2.17
N LEU A 7 4.78 -7.50 -3.39
CA LEU A 7 4.91 -6.31 -4.23
C LEU A 7 3.51 -5.71 -4.46
N PRO A 8 3.38 -4.36 -4.46
CA PRO A 8 2.14 -3.72 -4.87
C PRO A 8 1.75 -4.19 -6.27
N ARG A 9 0.43 -4.32 -6.52
CA ARG A 9 -0.10 -4.78 -7.81
C ARG A 9 -0.85 -3.65 -8.47
N LEU A 10 -0.52 -3.40 -9.73
CA LEU A 10 -1.34 -2.57 -10.62
C LEU A 10 -2.42 -3.45 -11.21
N MET A 11 -3.67 -3.01 -11.20
CA MET A 11 -4.81 -3.82 -11.63
C MET A 11 -5.70 -3.01 -12.56
N CYS A 12 -6.17 -3.65 -13.63
CA CYS A 12 -7.14 -3.07 -14.55
C CYS A 12 -8.55 -3.31 -14.03
N ASP A 13 -9.36 -2.26 -13.91
CA ASP A 13 -10.74 -2.36 -13.42
C ASP A 13 -11.68 -3.06 -14.42
N HIS A 14 -11.33 -3.07 -15.71
CA HIS A 14 -12.17 -3.65 -16.75
C HIS A 14 -11.98 -5.17 -16.90
N CYS A 15 -10.75 -5.60 -17.16
CA CYS A 15 -10.44 -7.00 -17.43
C CYS A 15 -9.80 -7.73 -16.25
N HIS A 16 -9.57 -7.06 -15.13
CA HIS A 16 -8.92 -7.62 -13.92
C HIS A 16 -7.49 -8.14 -14.15
N TYR A 17 -6.87 -7.80 -15.29
CA TYR A 17 -5.45 -8.00 -15.51
C TYR A 17 -4.66 -7.28 -14.42
N HIS A 18 -3.66 -7.95 -13.86
CA HIS A 18 -2.83 -7.38 -12.82
C HIS A 18 -1.36 -7.71 -13.06
N GLU A 19 -0.50 -6.74 -12.74
CA GLU A 19 0.94 -6.91 -12.80
C GLU A 19 1.60 -6.43 -11.50
N PRO A 20 2.64 -7.15 -11.02
CA PRO A 20 3.40 -6.71 -9.86
C PRO A 20 4.27 -5.50 -10.25
N VAL A 21 4.19 -4.43 -9.45
CA VAL A 21 5.03 -3.24 -9.58
C VAL A 21 5.91 -3.08 -8.34
N LEU A 22 7.09 -2.49 -8.51
CA LEU A 22 7.99 -2.21 -7.40
C LEU A 22 7.39 -1.16 -6.45
N GLU A 23 6.86 -0.08 -7.02
CA GLU A 23 6.22 1.02 -6.32
C GLU A 23 5.16 1.67 -7.20
N ILE A 24 4.10 2.22 -6.59
CA ILE A 24 3.13 3.03 -7.32
C ILE A 24 3.69 4.46 -7.45
N THR A 25 4.30 4.74 -8.59
CA THR A 25 4.86 6.06 -8.95
C THR A 25 3.89 6.85 -9.84
N PRO A 26 4.03 8.18 -9.94
CA PRO A 26 3.22 8.97 -10.86
C PRO A 26 3.45 8.61 -12.34
N ASP A 27 4.54 7.92 -12.67
CA ASP A 27 4.86 7.48 -14.03
C ASP A 27 3.93 6.36 -14.52
N LEU A 28 3.27 5.65 -13.59
CA LEU A 28 2.27 4.62 -13.92
C LEU A 28 0.90 5.21 -14.26
N VAL A 29 0.70 6.52 -14.07
CA VAL A 29 -0.54 7.20 -14.44
C VAL A 29 -0.74 7.17 -15.95
N GLY A 30 -1.93 6.80 -16.40
CA GLY A 30 -2.25 6.70 -17.82
C GLY A 30 -1.67 5.45 -18.48
N MET A 31 -1.05 4.54 -17.70
CA MET A 31 -0.62 3.24 -18.20
C MET A 31 -1.85 2.46 -18.67
N ARG A 32 -1.76 1.91 -19.88
CA ARG A 32 -2.83 1.15 -20.51
C ARG A 32 -2.67 -0.34 -20.29
N CYS A 33 -3.79 -1.01 -20.09
CA CYS A 33 -3.83 -2.45 -19.96
C CYS A 33 -3.35 -3.12 -21.25
N PRO A 34 -2.41 -4.09 -21.19
CA PRO A 34 -1.95 -4.80 -22.39
C PRO A 34 -3.02 -5.73 -22.99
N VAL A 35 -4.12 -5.98 -22.28
CA VAL A 35 -5.19 -6.90 -22.71
C VAL A 35 -6.37 -6.16 -23.34
N CYS A 36 -6.84 -5.08 -22.71
CA CYS A 36 -8.04 -4.37 -23.14
C CYS A 36 -7.81 -2.89 -23.48
N GLU A 37 -6.56 -2.42 -23.44
CA GLU A 37 -6.14 -1.03 -23.72
C GLU A 37 -6.76 0.06 -22.85
N GLU A 38 -7.58 -0.32 -21.87
CA GLU A 38 -8.19 0.59 -20.91
C GLU A 38 -7.14 1.16 -19.95
N GLU A 39 -7.37 2.37 -19.46
CA GLU A 39 -6.51 3.01 -18.46
C GLU A 39 -6.54 2.21 -17.15
N MET A 40 -5.35 1.82 -16.65
CA MET A 40 -5.23 1.04 -15.42
C MET A 40 -5.13 1.91 -14.16
N LEU A 41 -4.64 3.14 -14.29
CA LEU A 41 -4.45 4.03 -13.16
C LEU A 41 -4.66 5.48 -13.58
N SER A 42 -5.72 6.09 -13.08
CA SER A 42 -5.98 7.50 -13.32
C SER A 42 -5.23 8.41 -12.33
N ILE A 43 -5.09 9.68 -12.70
CA ILE A 43 -4.59 10.74 -11.79
C ILE A 43 -5.45 10.83 -10.52
N ALA A 44 -6.76 10.59 -10.63
CA ALA A 44 -7.67 10.66 -9.50
C ALA A 44 -7.37 9.52 -8.51
N ASP A 45 -7.17 8.31 -9.02
CA ASP A 45 -6.86 7.12 -8.22
C ASP A 45 -5.49 7.23 -7.57
N TYR A 46 -4.48 7.70 -8.32
CA TYR A 46 -3.16 7.97 -7.76
C TYR A 46 -3.22 8.97 -6.59
N LYS A 47 -3.98 10.06 -6.74
CA LYS A 47 -4.18 11.05 -5.66
C LYS A 47 -4.95 10.46 -4.47
N ALA A 48 -5.89 9.56 -4.70
CA ALA A 48 -6.61 8.86 -3.63
C ALA A 48 -5.68 7.91 -2.87
N TRP A 49 -4.93 7.06 -3.58
CA TRP A 49 -3.93 6.16 -3.04
C TRP A 49 -2.88 6.90 -2.21
N ARG A 50 -2.33 8.00 -2.75
CA ARG A 50 -1.33 8.82 -2.06
C ARG A 50 -1.86 9.39 -0.74
N ARG A 51 -3.13 9.83 -0.71
CA ARG A 51 -3.79 10.29 0.52
C ARG A 51 -3.95 9.17 1.53
N LEU A 52 -4.40 7.98 1.09
CA LEU A 52 -4.53 6.82 1.98
C LEU A 52 -3.19 6.42 2.60
N MET A 53 -2.13 6.36 1.81
CA MET A 53 -0.78 6.05 2.31
C MET A 53 -0.26 7.11 3.27
N PHE A 54 -0.55 8.39 3.02
CA PHE A 54 -0.22 9.47 3.94
C PHE A 54 -0.92 9.30 5.30
N TRP A 55 -2.24 9.06 5.30
CA TRP A 55 -3.00 8.79 6.53
C TRP A 55 -2.50 7.56 7.26
N ARG A 56 -2.14 6.51 6.53
CA ARG A 56 -1.58 5.28 7.13
C ARG A 56 -0.23 5.53 7.81
N ARG A 57 0.64 6.35 7.20
CA ARG A 57 1.90 6.78 7.84
C ARG A 57 1.65 7.61 9.10
N ILE A 58 0.64 8.49 9.07
CA ILE A 58 0.22 9.23 10.27
C ILE A 58 -0.27 8.28 11.36
N GLN A 59 -1.14 7.32 11.03
CA GLN A 59 -1.63 6.33 12.01
C GLN A 59 -0.50 5.54 12.64
N VAL A 60 0.50 5.12 11.85
CA VAL A 60 1.69 4.45 12.37
C VAL A 60 2.48 5.39 13.27
N ALA A 61 2.75 6.63 12.85
CA ALA A 61 3.49 7.60 13.66
C ALA A 61 2.77 7.93 14.98
N LEU A 62 1.44 8.08 14.96
CA LEU A 62 0.62 8.25 16.15
C LEU A 62 0.67 7.01 17.03
N ALA A 63 0.56 5.81 16.45
CA ALA A 63 0.69 4.57 17.21
C ALA A 63 2.06 4.51 17.91
N TRP A 64 3.15 4.88 17.24
CA TRP A 64 4.48 4.98 17.86
C TRP A 64 4.52 6.01 19.00
N LEU A 65 3.96 7.21 18.81
CA LEU A 65 3.89 8.25 19.84
C LEU A 65 3.07 7.81 21.08
N PHE A 66 1.99 7.05 20.87
CA PHE A 66 1.13 6.58 21.96
C PHE A 66 1.58 5.22 22.56
N CYS A 67 2.41 4.44 21.87
CA CYS A 67 2.96 3.17 22.37
C CYS A 67 4.06 3.33 23.42
N ASP A 68 4.65 4.52 23.56
CA ASP A 68 5.66 4.80 24.60
C ASP A 68 5.13 4.59 26.03
N HIS A 69 3.81 4.45 26.20
CA HIS A 69 3.19 4.20 27.50
C HIS A 69 2.97 2.71 27.86
N ARG A 70 3.18 1.74 26.93
CA ARG A 70 3.13 0.29 27.21
C ARG A 70 3.99 -0.50 26.19
N ASN A 71 4.91 -1.34 26.67
CA ASN A 71 5.80 -2.25 25.92
C ASN A 71 5.16 -3.07 24.76
N PHE A 72 4.86 -2.43 23.63
CA PHE A 72 4.32 -3.08 22.43
C PHE A 72 5.10 -2.63 21.19
N SER A 73 5.59 -3.60 20.40
CA SER A 73 6.21 -3.31 19.11
C SER A 73 5.15 -3.30 18.02
N VAL A 74 4.98 -2.17 17.33
CA VAL A 74 4.08 -2.04 16.19
C VAL A 74 4.77 -2.60 14.94
N ASN A 75 4.26 -3.69 14.40
CA ASN A 75 4.71 -4.23 13.13
C ASN A 75 3.61 -4.04 12.08
N THR A 76 3.98 -3.48 10.93
CA THR A 76 3.09 -3.45 9.76
C THR A 76 3.38 -4.66 8.89
N VAL A 77 2.42 -5.58 8.78
CA VAL A 77 2.50 -6.75 7.90
C VAL A 77 1.36 -6.63 6.88
N ASP A 78 1.70 -6.59 5.59
CA ASP A 78 0.76 -6.68 4.45
C ASP A 78 -0.39 -5.66 4.35
N GLY A 79 -0.40 -4.57 5.13
CA GLY A 79 -1.59 -3.70 5.16
C GLY A 79 -2.11 -3.47 6.57
N SER A 80 -2.04 -4.53 7.36
CA SER A 80 -2.55 -4.65 8.71
C SER A 80 -1.54 -4.21 9.76
N ILE A 81 -2.02 -3.52 10.78
CA ILE A 81 -1.28 -3.20 12.00
C ILE A 81 -1.41 -4.42 12.91
N GLU A 82 -0.30 -5.13 13.16
CA GLU A 82 -0.25 -6.22 14.11
C GLU A 82 0.43 -5.76 15.40
N TRP A 83 -0.25 -5.98 16.54
CA TRP A 83 0.26 -5.66 17.86
C TRP A 83 0.97 -6.89 18.44
N LYS A 84 2.27 -6.80 18.68
CA LYS A 84 3.00 -7.82 19.45
C LYS A 84 3.43 -7.26 20.80
N LYS A 85 3.06 -8.00 21.85
CA LYS A 85 3.53 -7.74 23.22
C LYS A 85 5.01 -8.11 23.29
N VAL A 86 5.84 -7.21 23.81
CA VAL A 86 7.24 -7.50 24.11
C VAL A 86 7.27 -8.01 25.56
N ASP A 87 7.53 -9.30 25.74
CA ASP A 87 7.90 -9.88 27.04
C ASP A 87 9.33 -9.43 27.41
#